data_AF-A0A2V6AWS9-F1
#
_entry.id   AF-A0A2V6AWS9-F1
#
_cell.length_a   1.000
_cell.length_b   1.000
_cell.length_c   1.000
_cell.angle_alpha   90.00
_cell.angle_beta   90.00
_cell.angle_gamma   90.00
#
_symmetry.space_group_name_H-M   'P 1'
#
loop_
_entity.id
_entity.type
_entity.pdbx_description
1 polymer ?
#
loop_
_entity_poly.entity_id
_entity_poly.type
_entity_poly.pdbx_seq_one_letter_code
_entity_poly.pdbx_strand_id
1 'polypeptide(L)'
;MKGIVAGCCSVLFAFAASADDFKTIDGKEYKNVTVSRVEPDGIVLVTKSGISKVYFTELPKEVQERFHYDTEKAKEYSAQQNAALDQLRKQREETQRQTAEATEKKNKDAADQLSASEGAQRRRERIQRLQARYQELDQQEDDLLLRIGEGEVGQYRAIPNAGLHAQLPFLHSHLDEVRHEKDQVRQQLEQAQR
;
A
#
# COMPACT_ATOMS: atom_id res chain seq x y z
N MET A 1 13.94 -22.66 30.16
CA MET A 1 14.30 -24.08 29.94
C MET A 1 13.04 -24.92 30.11
N LYS A 2 12.65 -25.67 29.05
CA LYS A 2 11.91 -26.97 29.02
C LYS A 2 10.70 -27.08 29.99
N GLY A 3 9.43 -27.06 29.57
CA GLY A 3 8.80 -27.85 28.50
C GLY A 3 8.29 -29.17 29.09
N ILE A 4 7.00 -29.27 29.42
CA ILE A 4 6.32 -30.56 29.67
C ILE A 4 4.99 -30.53 28.91
N VAL A 5 4.98 -31.27 27.82
CA VAL A 5 3.83 -31.59 26.97
C VAL A 5 2.95 -32.56 27.75
N ALA A 6 1.74 -32.13 28.11
CA ALA A 6 0.71 -33.04 28.62
C ALA A 6 0.20 -33.87 27.44
N GLY A 7 0.69 -35.11 27.36
CA GLY A 7 0.25 -36.10 26.39
C GLY A 7 -1.22 -36.42 26.59
N CYS A 8 -2.07 -35.81 25.77
CA CYS A 8 -3.44 -36.27 25.57
C CYS A 8 -3.35 -37.62 24.86
N CYS A 9 -3.48 -38.69 25.64
CA CYS A 9 -3.46 -40.08 25.20
C CYS A 9 -4.57 -40.28 24.17
N SER A 10 -4.20 -40.13 22.89
CA SER A 10 -5.08 -40.33 21.76
C SER A 10 -5.26 -41.83 21.61
N VAL A 11 -6.33 -42.36 22.19
CA VAL A 11 -6.72 -43.75 21.96
C VAL A 11 -7.19 -43.86 20.51
N LEU A 12 -6.27 -44.18 19.61
CA LEU A 12 -6.57 -44.55 18.24
C LEU A 12 -7.20 -45.95 18.26
N PHE A 13 -8.54 -45.98 18.31
CA PHE A 13 -9.27 -47.19 17.94
C PHE A 13 -9.10 -47.41 16.44
N ALA A 14 -8.11 -48.23 16.06
CA ALA A 14 -8.01 -48.76 14.72
C ALA A 14 -9.14 -49.78 14.52
N PHE A 15 -10.32 -49.33 14.06
CA PHE A 15 -11.35 -50.23 13.57
C PHE A 15 -10.84 -50.92 12.30
N ALA A 16 -10.91 -52.25 12.27
CA ALA A 16 -10.62 -53.05 11.09
C ALA A 16 -11.41 -52.50 9.90
N ALA A 17 -10.71 -52.22 8.81
CA ALA A 17 -11.24 -51.64 7.58
C ALA A 17 -12.16 -52.63 6.87
N SER A 18 -13.44 -52.65 7.27
CA SER A 18 -14.52 -53.12 6.41
C SER A 18 -15.03 -51.92 5.64
N ALA A 19 -15.06 -52.04 4.31
CA ALA A 19 -15.69 -51.05 3.47
C ALA A 19 -17.21 -51.22 3.66
N ASP A 20 -17.85 -50.25 4.29
CA ASP A 20 -19.29 -50.24 4.49
C ASP A 20 -19.97 -49.63 3.26
N ASP A 21 -21.20 -50.06 2.99
CA ASP A 21 -22.09 -49.41 2.05
C ASP A 21 -23.16 -48.66 2.86
N PHE A 22 -23.27 -47.35 2.65
CA PHE A 22 -24.31 -46.53 3.28
C PHE A 22 -25.30 -46.03 2.24
N LYS A 23 -26.58 -46.08 2.58
CA LYS A 23 -27.64 -45.45 1.80
C LYS A 23 -28.35 -44.45 2.68
N THR A 24 -28.44 -43.21 2.22
CA THR A 24 -29.22 -42.16 2.89
C THR A 24 -30.71 -42.39 2.69
N ILE A 25 -31.54 -41.78 3.54
CA ILE A 25 -33.00 -41.85 3.45
C ILE A 25 -33.54 -41.31 2.11
N ASP A 26 -32.83 -40.37 1.48
CA ASP A 26 -33.17 -39.79 0.18
C ASP A 26 -32.65 -40.62 -1.01
N GLY A 27 -32.06 -41.78 -0.74
CA GLY A 27 -31.63 -42.74 -1.76
C GLY A 27 -30.22 -42.52 -2.31
N LYS A 28 -29.46 -41.52 -1.84
CA LYS A 28 -28.04 -41.36 -2.17
C LYS A 28 -27.23 -42.50 -1.55
N GLU A 29 -26.44 -43.18 -2.37
CA GLU A 29 -25.62 -44.34 -1.98
C GLU A 29 -24.13 -43.98 -1.92
N TYR A 30 -23.46 -44.47 -0.89
CA TYR A 30 -22.03 -44.39 -0.65
C TYR A 30 -21.50 -45.82 -0.60
N LYS A 31 -20.72 -46.21 -1.61
CA LYS A 31 -20.23 -47.59 -1.75
C LYS A 31 -18.75 -47.70 -1.46
N ASN A 32 -18.35 -48.83 -0.89
CA ASN A 32 -16.96 -49.13 -0.55
C ASN A 32 -16.30 -47.98 0.24
N VAL A 33 -16.99 -47.47 1.26
CA VAL A 33 -16.48 -46.34 2.04
C VAL A 33 -15.89 -46.82 3.35
N THR A 34 -14.90 -46.09 3.84
CA THR A 34 -14.34 -46.30 5.18
C THR A 34 -14.81 -45.19 6.09
N VAL A 35 -15.42 -45.53 7.23
CA VAL A 35 -15.69 -44.54 8.28
C VAL A 35 -14.38 -44.17 8.95
N SER A 36 -13.90 -42.94 8.76
CA SER A 36 -12.66 -42.47 9.38
C SER A 36 -12.88 -41.85 10.76
N ARG A 37 -14.07 -41.29 10.99
CA ARG A 37 -14.45 -40.67 12.27
C ARG A 37 -15.96 -40.67 12.44
N VAL A 38 -16.41 -40.84 13.68
CA VAL A 38 -17.79 -40.59 14.10
C VAL A 38 -17.80 -39.29 14.88
N GLU A 39 -18.65 -38.35 14.46
CA GLU A 39 -18.93 -37.08 15.14
C GLU A 39 -20.35 -37.12 15.72
N PRO A 40 -20.70 -36.27 16.72
CA PRO A 40 -22.02 -36.33 17.35
C PRO A 40 -23.20 -36.18 16.39
N ASP A 41 -23.02 -35.46 15.29
CA ASP A 41 -24.02 -35.16 14.27
C ASP A 41 -23.86 -35.96 12.97
N GLY A 42 -22.82 -36.79 12.82
CA GLY A 42 -22.63 -37.59 11.60
C GLY A 42 -21.38 -38.46 11.54
N ILE A 43 -21.17 -39.11 10.40
CA ILE A 43 -19.99 -39.94 10.12
C ILE A 43 -19.16 -39.31 9.00
N VAL A 44 -17.84 -39.33 9.19
CA VAL A 44 -16.89 -38.91 8.16
C VAL A 44 -16.47 -40.15 7.37
N LEU A 45 -16.83 -40.14 6.10
CA LEU A 45 -16.54 -41.19 5.15
C LEU A 45 -15.31 -40.82 4.33
N VAL A 46 -14.44 -41.79 4.12
CA VAL A 46 -13.31 -41.71 3.19
C VAL A 46 -13.59 -42.67 2.05
N THR A 47 -13.50 -42.13 0.84
CA THR A 47 -13.74 -42.85 -0.41
C THR A 47 -12.56 -42.64 -1.34
N LYS A 48 -12.52 -43.40 -2.46
CA LYS A 48 -11.50 -43.17 -3.50
C LYS A 48 -11.55 -41.75 -4.09
N SER A 49 -12.70 -41.08 -4.05
CA SER A 49 -12.90 -39.74 -4.60
C SER A 49 -12.74 -38.62 -3.57
N GLY A 50 -12.56 -38.94 -2.28
CA GLY A 50 -12.31 -37.94 -1.24
C GLY A 50 -13.00 -38.23 0.08
N ILE A 51 -12.99 -37.21 0.95
CA ILE A 51 -13.56 -37.24 2.29
C ILE A 51 -14.91 -36.52 2.27
N SER A 52 -15.93 -37.10 2.88
CA SER A 52 -17.27 -36.50 2.97
C SER A 52 -17.89 -36.79 4.31
N LYS A 53 -18.50 -35.78 4.94
CA LYS A 53 -19.34 -35.96 6.12
C LYS A 53 -20.76 -36.29 5.67
N VAL A 54 -21.38 -37.27 6.33
CA VAL A 54 -22.79 -37.64 6.16
C VAL A 54 -23.47 -37.50 7.51
N TYR A 55 -24.52 -36.71 7.59
CA TYR A 55 -25.21 -36.44 8.85
C TYR A 55 -26.05 -37.64 9.28
N PHE A 56 -26.15 -37.88 10.59
CA PHE A 56 -26.97 -38.98 11.11
C PHE A 56 -28.45 -38.82 10.76
N THR A 57 -28.94 -37.59 10.64
CA THR A 57 -30.31 -37.27 10.21
C THR A 57 -30.61 -37.71 8.78
N GLU A 58 -29.58 -37.91 7.95
CA GLU A 58 -29.72 -38.38 6.56
C GLU A 58 -29.60 -39.91 6.46
N LEU A 59 -29.27 -40.60 7.56
CA LEU A 59 -29.04 -42.05 7.58
C LEU A 59 -30.27 -42.82 8.10
N PRO A 60 -30.48 -44.07 7.66
CA PRO A 60 -31.53 -44.96 8.19
C PRO A 60 -31.37 -45.18 9.70
N LYS A 61 -32.48 -45.48 10.37
CA LYS A 61 -32.49 -45.68 11.84
C LYS A 61 -31.56 -46.80 12.27
N GLU A 62 -31.47 -47.88 11.49
CA GLU A 62 -30.57 -49.00 11.82
C GLU A 62 -29.10 -48.55 11.88
N VAL A 63 -28.73 -47.60 11.01
CA VAL A 63 -27.37 -47.03 10.98
C VAL A 63 -27.17 -46.04 12.12
N GLN A 64 -28.16 -45.18 12.40
CA GLN A 64 -28.11 -44.28 13.55
C GLN A 64 -27.92 -45.04 14.87
N GLU A 65 -28.62 -46.16 15.05
CA GLU A 65 -28.52 -47.04 16.22
C GLU A 65 -27.15 -47.73 16.31
N ARG A 66 -26.62 -48.24 15.17
CA ARG A 66 -25.29 -48.87 15.09
C ARG A 66 -24.17 -47.94 15.57
N PHE A 67 -24.31 -46.63 15.37
CA PHE A 67 -23.32 -45.64 15.78
C PHE A 67 -23.72 -44.83 17.02
N HIS A 68 -24.78 -45.24 17.73
CA HIS A 68 -25.23 -44.61 18.98
C HIS A 68 -25.51 -43.10 18.84
N TYR A 69 -26.22 -42.72 17.77
CA TYR A 69 -26.61 -41.34 17.54
C TYR A 69 -27.43 -40.77 18.71
N ASP A 70 -26.99 -39.61 19.22
CA ASP A 70 -27.65 -38.86 20.29
C ASP A 70 -28.04 -37.48 19.73
N THR A 71 -29.34 -37.25 19.60
CA THR A 71 -29.88 -36.03 19.00
C THR A 71 -29.53 -34.76 19.78
N GLU A 72 -29.42 -34.83 21.12
CA GLU A 72 -29.09 -33.65 21.93
C GLU A 72 -27.60 -33.31 21.79
N LYS A 73 -26.72 -34.30 21.86
CA LYS A 73 -25.28 -34.10 21.60
C LYS A 73 -25.01 -33.58 20.19
N ALA A 74 -25.78 -34.04 19.20
CA ALA A 74 -25.68 -33.56 17.83
C ALA A 74 -26.02 -32.07 17.72
N LYS A 75 -27.14 -31.65 18.32
CA LYS A 75 -27.55 -30.23 18.33
C LYS A 75 -26.51 -29.34 19.00
N GLU A 76 -26.01 -29.76 20.17
CA GLU A 76 -24.98 -29.02 20.89
C GLU A 76 -23.70 -28.90 20.07
N TYR A 77 -23.25 -29.99 19.45
CA TYR A 77 -22.06 -30.01 18.60
C TYR A 77 -22.22 -29.07 17.39
N SER A 78 -23.34 -29.14 16.67
CA SER A 78 -23.59 -28.26 15.52
C SER A 78 -23.70 -26.79 15.94
N ALA A 79 -24.31 -26.50 17.09
CA ALA A 79 -24.38 -25.15 17.63
C ALA A 79 -22.98 -24.59 17.98
N GLN A 80 -22.12 -25.41 18.59
CA GLN A 80 -20.73 -25.03 18.89
C GLN A 80 -19.91 -24.79 17.62
N GLN A 81 -20.04 -25.66 16.61
CA GLN A 81 -19.36 -25.49 15.32
C GLN A 81 -19.78 -24.18 14.64
N ASN A 82 -21.09 -23.90 14.60
CA ASN A 82 -21.60 -22.67 14.00
C ASN A 82 -21.12 -21.42 14.75
N ALA A 83 -21.15 -21.44 16.09
CA ALA A 83 -20.65 -20.34 16.90
C ALA A 83 -19.14 -20.09 16.67
N ALA A 84 -18.33 -21.15 16.56
CA ALA A 84 -16.91 -21.04 16.26
C ALA A 84 -16.65 -20.48 14.86
N LEU A 85 -17.42 -20.90 13.85
CA LEU A 85 -17.33 -20.37 12.49
C LEU A 85 -17.72 -18.89 12.44
N ASP A 86 -18.76 -18.49 13.15
CA ASP A 86 -19.20 -17.09 13.20
C ASP A 86 -18.19 -16.19 13.93
N GLN A 87 -17.56 -16.68 15.00
CA GLN A 87 -16.44 -15.98 15.64
C GLN A 87 -15.26 -15.80 14.69
N LEU A 88 -14.89 -16.86 13.96
CA LEU A 88 -13.80 -16.81 12.99
C LEU A 88 -14.11 -15.84 11.84
N ARG A 89 -15.36 -15.82 11.35
CA ARG A 89 -15.81 -14.86 10.33
C ARG A 89 -15.68 -13.44 10.84
N LYS A 90 -16.19 -13.15 12.04
CA LYS A 90 -16.08 -11.81 12.66
C LYS A 90 -14.63 -11.37 12.83
N GLN A 91 -13.76 -12.25 13.33
CA GLN A 91 -12.33 -11.95 13.48
C GLN A 91 -11.65 -11.66 12.13
N ARG A 92 -11.99 -12.43 11.09
CA ARG A 92 -11.46 -12.19 9.73
C ARG A 92 -11.95 -10.88 9.16
N GLU A 93 -13.23 -10.57 9.30
CA GLU A 93 -13.81 -9.30 8.85
C GLU A 93 -13.17 -8.10 9.58
N GLU A 94 -12.99 -8.20 10.89
CA GLU A 94 -12.34 -7.14 11.67
C GLU A 94 -10.87 -6.97 11.27
N THR A 95 -10.13 -8.05 11.11
CA THR A 95 -8.74 -8.01 10.63
C THR A 95 -8.68 -7.40 9.24
N GLN A 96 -9.58 -7.77 8.34
CA GLN A 96 -9.66 -7.20 6.99
C GLN A 96 -9.95 -5.70 7.04
N ARG A 97 -10.90 -5.26 7.88
CA ARG A 97 -11.19 -3.83 8.08
C ARG A 97 -9.98 -3.07 8.62
N GLN A 98 -9.34 -3.58 9.67
CA GLN A 98 -8.13 -2.96 10.24
C GLN A 98 -7.00 -2.86 9.22
N THR A 99 -6.76 -3.91 8.42
CA THR A 99 -5.73 -3.87 7.37
C THR A 99 -6.07 -2.92 6.23
N ALA A 100 -7.35 -2.83 5.84
CA ALA A 100 -7.81 -1.88 4.82
C ALA A 100 -7.67 -0.43 5.33
N GLU A 101 -8.10 -0.14 6.55
CA GLU A 101 -7.97 1.19 7.17
C GLU A 101 -6.50 1.58 7.36
N ALA A 102 -5.65 0.65 7.81
CA ALA A 102 -4.21 0.91 7.96
C ALA A 102 -3.53 1.18 6.61
N THR A 103 -3.93 0.46 5.56
CA THR A 103 -3.41 0.66 4.21
C THR A 103 -3.91 1.97 3.62
N GLU A 104 -5.18 2.32 3.83
CA GLU A 104 -5.74 3.59 3.38
C GLU A 104 -5.04 4.78 4.06
N LYS A 105 -4.84 4.71 5.38
CA LYS A 105 -4.06 5.73 6.12
C LYS A 105 -2.65 5.83 5.59
N LYS A 106 -1.94 4.71 5.45
CA LYS A 106 -0.57 4.70 4.91
C LYS A 106 -0.51 5.28 3.50
N ASN A 107 -1.50 4.99 2.65
CA ASN A 107 -1.56 5.52 1.30
C ASN A 107 -1.83 7.04 1.28
N LYS A 108 -2.69 7.54 2.18
CA LYS A 108 -2.92 8.98 2.37
C LYS A 108 -1.64 9.68 2.84
N ASP A 109 -1.00 9.15 3.88
CA ASP A 109 0.25 9.70 4.42
C ASP A 109 1.37 9.72 3.37
N ALA A 110 1.48 8.64 2.57
CA ALA A 110 2.44 8.57 1.47
C ALA A 110 2.15 9.59 0.37
N ALA A 111 0.87 9.79 0.00
CA ALA A 111 0.47 10.79 -0.98
C ALA A 111 0.76 12.21 -0.49
N ASP A 112 0.47 12.51 0.78
CA ASP A 112 0.76 13.80 1.39
C ASP A 112 2.27 14.07 1.42
N GLN A 113 3.08 13.08 1.83
CA GLN A 113 4.54 13.18 1.81
C GLN A 113 5.10 13.37 0.39
N LEU A 114 4.58 12.65 -0.60
CA LEU A 114 4.97 12.83 -2.00
C LEU A 114 4.66 14.25 -2.46
N SER A 115 3.44 14.74 -2.24
CA SER A 115 3.05 16.11 -2.65
C SER A 115 3.88 17.19 -1.94
N ALA A 116 4.18 17.01 -0.65
CA ALA A 116 5.04 17.91 0.11
C ALA A 116 6.48 17.91 -0.42
N SER A 117 7.01 16.72 -0.75
CA SER A 117 8.37 16.58 -1.31
C SER A 117 8.47 17.22 -2.70
N GLU A 118 7.47 17.02 -3.57
CA GLU A 118 7.39 17.66 -4.88
C GLU A 118 7.24 19.18 -4.77
N GLY A 119 6.46 19.67 -3.80
CA GLY A 119 6.34 21.09 -3.50
C GLY A 119 7.66 21.70 -3.04
N ALA A 120 8.37 21.02 -2.14
CA ALA A 120 9.69 21.42 -1.67
C ALA A 120 10.73 21.40 -2.79
N GLN A 121 10.70 20.38 -3.67
CA GLN A 121 11.61 20.27 -4.80
C GLN A 121 11.34 21.37 -5.83
N ARG A 122 10.08 21.62 -6.21
CA ARG A 122 9.71 22.74 -7.09
C ARG A 122 10.15 24.08 -6.53
N ARG A 123 10.02 24.27 -5.21
CA ARG A 123 10.51 25.49 -4.53
C ARG A 123 12.02 25.61 -4.63
N ARG A 124 12.77 24.53 -4.39
CA ARG A 124 14.24 24.50 -4.53
C ARG A 124 14.69 24.80 -5.96
N GLU A 125 14.08 24.17 -6.96
CA GLU A 125 14.37 24.40 -8.38
C GLU A 125 14.04 25.84 -8.80
N ARG A 126 12.94 26.41 -8.27
CA ARG A 126 12.61 27.83 -8.50
C ARG A 126 13.68 28.75 -7.90
N ILE A 127 14.10 28.50 -6.66
CA ILE A 127 15.16 29.28 -6.01
C ILE A 127 16.47 29.19 -6.81
N GLN A 128 16.87 27.99 -7.23
CA GLN A 128 18.10 27.80 -8.02
C GLN A 128 18.05 28.55 -9.35
N ARG A 129 16.93 28.49 -10.08
CA ARG A 129 16.77 29.23 -11.33
C ARG A 129 16.83 30.74 -11.14
N LEU A 130 16.19 31.24 -10.08
CA LEU A 130 16.24 32.66 -9.75
C LEU A 130 17.65 33.10 -9.33
N GLN A 131 18.39 32.28 -8.59
CA GLN A 131 19.79 32.55 -8.24
C GLN A 131 20.67 32.61 -9.48
N ALA A 132 20.52 31.65 -10.40
CA ALA A 132 21.26 31.65 -11.65
C ALA A 132 20.95 32.88 -12.51
N ARG A 133 19.67 33.27 -12.64
CA ARG A 133 19.28 34.49 -13.36
C ARG A 133 19.83 35.74 -12.70
N TYR A 134 19.83 35.80 -11.37
CA TYR A 134 20.42 36.93 -10.66
C TYR A 134 21.92 37.06 -10.97
N GLN A 135 22.67 35.95 -10.96
CA GLN A 135 24.10 35.96 -11.31
C GLN A 135 24.35 36.36 -12.76
N GLU A 136 23.50 35.91 -13.69
CA GLU A 136 23.58 36.31 -15.09
C GLU A 136 23.37 37.83 -15.26
N LEU A 137 22.35 38.39 -14.60
CA LEU A 137 22.08 39.83 -14.63
C LEU A 137 23.19 40.64 -13.95
N ASP A 138 23.81 40.11 -12.89
CA ASP A 138 24.98 40.70 -12.23
C ASP A 138 26.17 40.81 -13.21
N GLN A 139 26.45 39.75 -13.95
CA GLN A 139 27.50 39.75 -14.98
C GLN A 139 27.17 40.69 -16.15
N GLN A 140 25.93 40.72 -16.61
CA GLN A 140 25.49 41.64 -17.65
C GLN A 140 25.62 43.10 -17.21
N GLU A 141 25.28 43.41 -15.96
CA GLU A 141 25.47 44.74 -15.39
C GLU A 141 26.95 45.13 -15.41
N ASP A 142 27.84 44.26 -14.93
CA ASP A 142 29.29 44.51 -14.91
C ASP A 142 29.87 44.73 -16.33
N ASP A 143 29.48 43.90 -17.29
CA ASP A 143 29.91 44.02 -18.69
C ASP A 143 29.41 45.33 -19.33
N LEU A 144 28.17 45.74 -19.02
CA LEU A 144 27.61 47.01 -19.50
C LEU A 144 28.33 48.21 -18.90
N LEU A 145 28.63 48.17 -17.59
CA LEU A 145 29.39 49.21 -16.92
C LEU A 145 30.79 49.34 -17.52
N LEU A 146 31.46 48.23 -17.85
CA LEU A 146 32.75 48.24 -18.52
C LEU A 146 32.66 48.91 -19.90
N ARG A 147 31.69 48.52 -20.72
CA ARG A 147 31.48 49.09 -22.07
C ARG A 147 31.11 50.57 -22.05
N ILE A 148 30.27 50.98 -21.10
CA ILE A 148 29.92 52.39 -20.90
C ILE A 148 31.18 53.18 -20.53
N GLY A 149 31.95 52.70 -19.56
CA GLY A 149 33.23 53.31 -19.19
C GLY A 149 34.21 53.43 -20.37
N GLU A 150 34.31 52.41 -21.22
CA GLU A 150 35.14 52.46 -22.43
C GLU A 150 34.66 53.50 -23.46
N GLY A 151 33.34 53.61 -23.65
CA GLY A 151 32.72 54.59 -24.55
C GLY A 151 32.89 56.03 -24.05
N GLU A 152 32.80 56.25 -22.74
CA GLU A 152 32.97 57.55 -22.09
C GLU A 152 34.45 57.99 -22.08
N VAL A 153 35.37 57.09 -21.70
CA VAL A 153 36.82 57.37 -21.70
C VAL A 153 37.36 57.50 -23.14
N GLY A 154 36.76 56.78 -24.09
CA GLY A 154 37.10 56.81 -25.51
C GLY A 154 36.96 58.19 -26.17
N GLN A 155 36.18 59.11 -25.62
CA GLN A 155 36.10 60.50 -26.12
C GLN A 155 37.39 61.30 -25.93
N TYR A 156 38.20 60.96 -24.92
CA TYR A 156 39.40 61.71 -24.54
C TYR A 156 40.72 61.02 -24.96
N ARG A 157 40.63 59.93 -25.74
CA ARG A 157 41.80 59.18 -26.25
C ARG A 157 42.33 59.78 -27.55
N ALA A 158 43.62 59.58 -27.81
CA ALA A 158 44.31 60.02 -29.03
C ALA A 158 43.68 59.49 -30.33
N ILE A 159 42.98 58.35 -30.27
CA ILE A 159 42.11 57.84 -31.34
C ILE A 159 40.74 57.52 -30.70
N PRO A 160 39.72 58.36 -30.92
CA PRO A 160 38.40 58.16 -30.34
C PRO A 160 37.63 57.00 -30.97
N ASN A 161 36.93 56.21 -30.15
CA ASN A 161 36.01 55.20 -30.65
C ASN A 161 34.60 55.81 -30.82
N ALA A 162 34.41 56.59 -31.89
CA ALA A 162 33.16 57.31 -32.16
C ALA A 162 31.94 56.37 -32.31
N GLY A 163 32.16 55.15 -32.81
CA GLY A 163 31.10 54.15 -32.97
C GLY A 163 30.56 53.64 -31.63
N LEU A 164 31.43 53.46 -30.62
CA LEU A 164 31.02 53.06 -29.27
C LEU A 164 30.35 54.22 -28.53
N HIS A 165 30.85 55.45 -28.69
CA HIS A 165 30.25 56.64 -28.08
C HIS A 165 28.81 56.89 -28.56
N ALA A 166 28.53 56.70 -29.86
CA ALA A 166 27.19 56.82 -30.41
C ALA A 166 26.18 55.81 -29.82
N GLN A 167 26.66 54.70 -29.26
CA GLN A 167 25.84 53.65 -28.64
C GLN A 167 25.56 53.90 -27.14
N LEU A 168 26.22 54.88 -26.51
CA LEU A 168 26.08 55.13 -25.06
C LEU A 168 24.63 55.31 -24.58
N PRO A 169 23.73 56.04 -25.26
CA PRO A 169 22.35 56.17 -24.80
C PRO A 169 21.60 54.83 -24.75
N PHE A 170 21.88 53.95 -25.71
CA PHE A 170 21.30 52.61 -25.75
C PHE A 170 21.87 51.72 -24.64
N LEU A 171 23.19 51.78 -24.41
CA LEU A 171 23.85 51.02 -23.34
C LEU A 171 23.34 51.43 -21.94
N HIS A 172 23.12 52.73 -21.70
CA HIS A 172 22.52 53.23 -20.46
C HIS A 172 21.09 52.73 -20.27
N SER A 173 20.25 52.80 -21.33
CA SER A 173 18.88 52.28 -21.27
C SER A 173 18.85 50.78 -20.96
N HIS A 174 19.77 50.00 -21.54
CA HIS A 174 19.85 48.57 -21.30
C HIS A 174 20.36 48.25 -19.89
N LEU A 175 21.31 49.05 -19.36
CA LEU A 175 21.76 48.95 -17.97
C LEU A 175 20.60 49.16 -16.99
N ASP A 176 19.74 50.15 -17.22
CA ASP A 176 18.56 50.41 -16.38
C ASP A 176 17.58 49.23 -16.41
N GLU A 177 17.37 48.61 -17.58
CA GLU A 177 16.53 47.42 -17.74
C GLU A 177 17.09 46.21 -16.98
N VAL A 178 18.39 45.94 -17.12
CA VAL A 178 19.09 44.84 -16.42
C VAL A 178 18.97 45.03 -14.90
N ARG A 179 19.21 46.25 -14.40
CA ARG A 179 19.06 46.59 -12.98
C ARG A 179 17.64 46.38 -12.48
N HIS A 180 16.66 46.84 -13.26
CA HIS A 180 15.25 46.67 -12.92
C HIS A 180 14.87 45.18 -12.84
N GLU A 181 15.27 44.38 -13.81
CA GLU A 181 15.00 42.93 -13.79
C GLU A 181 15.72 42.24 -12.63
N LYS A 182 16.96 42.63 -12.33
CA LYS A 182 17.74 42.10 -11.21
C LYS A 182 17.06 42.36 -9.88
N ASP A 183 16.50 43.56 -9.67
CA ASP A 183 15.70 43.89 -8.49
C ASP A 183 14.41 43.05 -8.41
N GLN A 184 13.73 42.83 -9.52
CA GLN A 184 12.55 41.95 -9.56
C GLN A 184 12.92 40.50 -9.19
N VAL A 185 14.00 39.96 -9.75
CA VAL A 185 14.49 38.60 -9.45
C VAL A 185 14.90 38.49 -7.99
N ARG A 186 15.55 39.51 -7.43
CA ARG A 186 15.89 39.59 -6.00
C ARG A 186 14.65 39.53 -5.13
N GLN A 187 13.62 40.33 -5.43
CA GLN A 187 12.36 40.28 -4.69
C GLN A 187 11.70 38.90 -4.77
N GLN A 188 11.73 38.26 -5.94
CA GLN A 188 11.21 36.90 -6.12
C GLN A 188 12.00 35.85 -5.32
N LEU A 189 13.33 36.01 -5.19
CA LEU A 189 14.17 35.17 -4.34
C LEU A 189 13.80 35.32 -2.87
N GLU A 190 13.68 36.55 -2.38
CA GLU A 190 13.29 36.83 -1.00
C GLU A 190 11.91 36.26 -0.68
N GLN A 191 10.96 36.36 -1.62
CA GLN A 191 9.63 35.75 -1.47
C GLN A 191 9.67 34.22 -1.49
N ALA A 192 10.53 33.61 -2.32
CA ALA A 192 10.64 32.16 -2.42
C ALA A 192 11.28 31.51 -1.18
N GLN A 193 12.12 32.26 -0.47
CA GLN A 193 12.86 31.84 0.72
C GLN A 193 12.09 32.02 2.03
N ARG A 194 10.99 32.80 2.03
CA ARG A 194 10.04 32.91 3.15
C ARG A 194 9.13 31.69 3.24
#